data_AF-A0A9R1C8P0-F1
#
_entry.id   AF-A0A9R1C8P0-F1
#
_cell.length_a   1.000
_cell.length_b   1.000
_cell.length_c   1.000
_cell.angle_alpha   90.00
_cell.angle_beta   90.00
_cell.angle_gamma   90.00
#
_symmetry.space_group_name_H-M   'P 1'
#
loop_
_entity.id
_entity.type
_entity.pdbx_description
1 polymer ?
#
loop_
_entity_poly.entity_id
_entity_poly.type
_entity_poly.pdbx_seq_one_letter_code
_entity_poly.pdbx_strand_id
1 'polypeptide(L)' 'MCIVEFAKKFKMSTKIAFNYLKRYKGLDFLDKCYEAEHQMSLSDSLNDLIVVCKRNGGTLG' A
#
# COMPACT_ATOMS: atom_id res chain seq x y z
N MET A 1 -4.69 -1.17 9.51
CA MET A 1 -5.87 -1.39 8.63
C MET A 1 -5.61 -1.04 7.15
N CYS A 2 -4.47 -0.41 6.81
CA CYS A 2 -4.17 0.05 5.44
C CYS A 2 -4.19 -1.07 4.36
N ILE A 3 -3.65 -2.26 4.65
CA ILE A 3 -3.62 -3.38 3.69
C ILE A 3 -5.03 -3.89 3.33
N VAL A 4 -5.96 -3.89 4.30
CA VAL A 4 -7.35 -4.33 4.06
C VAL A 4 -8.07 -3.34 3.15
N GLU A 5 -7.85 -2.05 3.37
CA GLU A 5 -8.47 -0.98 2.58
C GLU A 5 -7.86 -0.90 1.17
N PHE A 6 -6.56 -1.18 1.05
CA PHE A 6 -5.91 -1.40 -0.24
C PHE A 6 -6.57 -2.57 -1.00
N ALA A 7 -6.80 -3.69 -0.30
CA ALA A 7 -7.45 -4.87 -0.88
C ALA A 7 -8.87 -4.55 -1.37
N LYS A 8 -9.65 -3.80 -0.58
CA LYS A 8 -10.99 -3.33 -0.95
C LYS A 8 -10.95 -2.40 -2.17
N LYS A 9 -10.05 -1.41 -2.19
CA LYS A 9 -9.89 -0.45 -3.30
C LYS A 9 -9.67 -1.17 -4.64
N PHE A 10 -8.85 -2.21 -4.65
CA PHE A 10 -8.54 -2.99 -5.85
C PHE A 10 -9.36 -4.28 -6.01
N LYS A 11 -10.43 -4.45 -5.20
CA LYS A 11 -11.33 -5.63 -5.25
C LYS A 11 -10.59 -6.96 -5.24
N MET A 12 -9.55 -7.08 -4.41
CA MET A 12 -8.74 -8.28 -4.27
C MET A 12 -8.76 -8.81 -2.84
N SER A 13 -8.31 -10.06 -2.65
CA SER A 13 -8.18 -10.60 -1.29
C SER A 13 -7.04 -9.93 -0.54
N THR A 14 -7.16 -9.84 0.79
CA THR A 14 -6.12 -9.27 1.65
C THR A 14 -4.78 -9.99 1.48
N LYS A 15 -4.79 -11.31 1.20
CA LYS A 15 -3.58 -12.08 0.91
C LYS A 15 -2.89 -11.64 -0.38
N ILE A 16 -3.66 -11.39 -1.45
CA ILE A 16 -3.12 -10.87 -2.72
C ILE A 16 -2.57 -9.47 -2.51
N ALA A 17 -3.31 -8.59 -1.83
CA ALA A 17 -2.86 -7.24 -1.51
C ALA A 17 -1.55 -7.26 -0.70
N PHE A 18 -1.46 -8.09 0.35
CA PHE A 18 -0.25 -8.24 1.14
C PHE A 18 0.94 -8.68 0.27
N ASN A 19 0.76 -9.71 -0.57
CA ASN A 19 1.82 -10.19 -1.45
C ASN A 19 2.25 -9.15 -2.48
N TYR A 20 1.30 -8.38 -3.02
CA TYR A 20 1.59 -7.28 -3.94
C TYR A 20 2.42 -6.19 -3.26
N LEU A 21 1.97 -5.70 -2.10
CA LEU A 21 2.65 -4.66 -1.33
C LEU A 21 4.04 -5.14 -0.88
N LYS A 22 4.18 -6.41 -0.50
CA LYS A 22 5.48 -7.00 -0.18
C LYS A 22 6.42 -7.03 -1.39
N ARG A 23 5.92 -7.46 -2.56
CA ARG A 23 6.69 -7.59 -3.79
C ARG A 23 7.20 -6.24 -4.30
N TYR A 24 6.41 -5.19 -4.17
CA TYR A 24 6.71 -3.86 -4.71
C TYR A 24 7.09 -2.83 -3.63
N LYS A 25 7.65 -3.29 -2.51
CA LYS A 25 8.19 -2.47 -1.40
C LYS A 25 7.19 -1.53 -0.72
N GLY A 26 5.89 -1.74 -0.91
CA GLY A 26 4.83 -1.01 -0.20
C GLY A 26 4.84 -1.29 1.30
N LEU A 27 5.13 -2.53 1.73
CA LEU A 27 5.25 -2.84 3.16
C LEU A 27 6.49 -2.19 3.78
N ASP A 28 7.63 -2.23 3.09
CA ASP A 28 8.87 -1.59 3.56
C ASP A 28 8.69 -0.07 3.72
N PHE A 29 7.88 0.54 2.85
CA PHE A 29 7.51 1.95 2.96
C PHE A 29 6.64 2.21 4.19
N LEU A 30 5.60 1.41 4.42
CA LEU A 30 4.75 1.55 5.62
C LEU A 30 5.54 1.42 6.92
N ASP A 31 6.54 0.53 6.96
CA ASP A 31 7.39 0.34 8.12
C ASP A 31 8.33 1.55 8.33
N LYS A 32 9.00 2.01 7.27
CA LYS A 32 9.94 3.15 7.33
C LYS A 32 9.25 4.50 7.56
N CYS A 33 8.02 4.66 7.08
CA CYS A 33 7.28 5.92 7.11
C CYS A 33 6.10 5.88 8.11
N TYR A 34 6.04 4.90 9.01
CA TYR A 34 4.91 4.69 9.92
C TYR A 34 4.51 5.95 10.70
N GLU A 35 5.46 6.69 11.26
CA GLU A 35 5.23 7.91 12.04
C GLU A 35 4.44 8.98 11.25
N ALA A 36 4.72 9.12 9.95
CA ALA A 36 4.02 10.05 9.08
C ALA A 36 2.68 9.45 8.60
N GLU A 37 2.71 8.21 8.11
CA GLU A 37 1.55 7.50 7.54
C GLU A 37 0.41 7.31 8.55
N HIS A 38 0.72 7.07 9.82
CA HIS A 38 -0.30 6.88 10.86
C HIS A 38 -1.13 8.15 11.12
N GLN A 39 -0.55 9.33 10.91
CA GLN A 39 -1.23 10.62 11.09
C GLN A 39 -2.01 11.06 9.84
N MET A 40 -1.69 10.48 8.68
CA MET A 40 -2.33 10.83 7.42
C MET A 40 -3.71 10.18 7.28
N SER A 41 -4.50 10.73 6.36
CA SER A 41 -5.76 10.11 6.00
C SER A 41 -5.48 8.77 5.32
N LEU A 42 -6.37 7.80 5.54
CA LEU A 42 -6.26 6.49 4.89
C LEU A 42 -6.19 6.60 3.37
N SER A 43 -6.93 7.55 2.76
CA SER A 43 -6.90 7.78 1.31
C SER A 43 -5.53 8.21 0.81
N ASP A 44 -4.83 9.06 1.56
CA ASP A 44 -3.51 9.56 1.19
C ASP A 44 -2.48 8.44 1.29
N SER A 45 -2.47 7.70 2.41
CA SER A 45 -1.62 6.52 2.59
C SER A 45 -1.80 5.47 1.48
N LEU A 46 -3.03 5.26 1.03
CA LEU A 46 -3.29 4.35 -0.09
C LEU A 46 -2.72 4.87 -1.41
N ASN A 47 -2.78 6.18 -1.66
CA ASN A 47 -2.20 6.78 -2.85
C ASN A 47 -0.67 6.71 -2.83
N ASP A 48 -0.05 6.97 -1.68
CA ASP A 48 1.40 6.85 -1.51
C ASP A 48 1.87 5.41 -1.70
N LEU A 49 1.13 4.43 -1.17
CA LEU A 49 1.36 3.01 -1.45
C LEU A 49 1.32 2.68 -2.94
N ILE A 50 0.34 3.22 -3.67
CA ILE A 50 0.22 3.00 -5.12
C ILE A 50 1.43 3.60 -5.83
N VAL A 51 1.83 4.83 -5.50
CA VAL A 51 2.99 5.51 -6.08
C VAL A 51 4.29 4.75 -5.81
N VAL A 52 4.52 4.33 -4.56
CA VAL A 52 5.69 3.54 -4.17
C VAL A 52 5.72 2.21 -4.91
N CYS A 53 4.58 1.50 -4.97
CA CYS A 53 4.52 0.23 -5.69
C CYS A 53 4.78 0.43 -7.18
N LYS A 54 4.20 1.45 -7.82
CA LYS A 54 4.44 1.78 -9.24
C LYS A 54 5.92 2.07 -9.51
N ARG A 55 6.59 2.84 -8.65
CA ARG A 55 8.03 3.13 -8.76
C ARG A 55 8.91 1.87 -8.64
N ASN A 56 8.41 0.81 -8.02
CA ASN A 56 9.11 -0.47 -7.88
C ASN A 56 8.62 -1.54 -8.89
N GLY A 57 7.91 -1.14 -9.95
CA GLY A 57 7.46 -2.03 -11.02
C GLY A 57 6.05 -2.63 -10.84
N GLY A 58 5.31 -2.14 -9.84
CA GLY A 58 3.90 -2.47 -9.65
C GLY A 58 3.02 -1.86 -10.74
N THR A 59 1.95 -2.57 -11.11
CA THR A 59 1.09 -2.19 -12.25
C THR A 59 -0.30 -1.72 -11.83
N LEU A 60 -0.65 -1.82 -10.54
CA LEU A 60 -1.93 -1.33 -10.04
C LEU A 60 -1.95 0.19 -10.04
N GLY A 61 -3.00 0.78 -10.62
CA GLY A 61 -3.10 2.22 -10.80
C GLY A 61 -4.51 2.72 -10.95
#